data_AF-A0A9D5J373-F1
#
_entry.id   AF-A0A9D5J373-F1
#
_cell.length_a   1.000
_cell.length_b   1.000
_cell.length_c   1.000
_cell.angle_alpha   90.00
_cell.angle_beta   90.00
_cell.angle_gamma   90.00
#
_symmetry.space_group_name_H-M   'P 1'
#
loop_
_entity.id
_entity.type
_entity.pdbx_description
1 polymer ?
#
loop_
_entity_poly.entity_id
_entity_poly.type
_entity_poly.pdbx_seq_one_letter_code
_entity_poly.pdbx_strand_id
1 'polypeptide(L)'
;MSAISVKQVTPFGNMHIKIVVDPVTQRELEVFAQLGKGGEIPCSDLEGMCRLISLYLRVNGSMDDILSQLEGIGSSLSVPTKDGRISSLPDGLAKAIQKYQRAKAIAGLEPLLLGKVDLSSISMGTKMSQSLKQHPPSDGGLNKFKVKCPECGGNLVFEESCAKCHSCGYSVC
;
A
#
# COMPACT_ATOMS: atom_id res chain seq x y z
N MET A 1 0.38 -14.51 21.36
CA MET A 1 -0.70 -13.69 20.75
C MET A 1 -0.95 -14.20 19.34
N SER A 2 -2.20 -14.25 18.92
CA SER A 2 -2.58 -14.76 17.61
C SER A 2 -2.35 -13.68 16.55
N ALA A 3 -1.88 -14.06 15.35
CA ALA A 3 -1.56 -13.10 14.30
C ALA A 3 -1.98 -13.60 12.93
N ILE A 4 -2.51 -12.69 12.10
CA ILE A 4 -2.83 -12.93 10.70
C ILE A 4 -1.70 -12.35 9.85
N SER A 5 -1.20 -13.13 8.88
CA SER A 5 -0.16 -12.67 7.95
C SER A 5 -0.78 -12.28 6.61
N VAL A 6 -0.46 -11.09 6.13
CA VAL A 6 -0.89 -10.55 4.83
C VAL A 6 0.34 -10.18 4.01
N LYS A 7 0.34 -10.51 2.72
CA LYS A 7 1.40 -10.10 1.79
C LYS A 7 0.87 -9.04 0.84
N GLN A 8 1.65 -7.99 0.65
CA GLN A 8 1.34 -6.91 -0.28
C GLN A 8 2.54 -6.57 -1.16
N VAL A 9 2.32 -6.48 -2.47
CA VAL A 9 3.33 -5.99 -3.40
C VAL A 9 3.34 -4.47 -3.36
N THR A 10 4.51 -3.85 -3.26
CA THR A 10 4.69 -2.39 -3.25
C THR A 10 5.84 -2.00 -4.18
N PRO A 11 6.00 -0.69 -4.50
CA PRO A 11 7.18 -0.21 -5.23
C PRO A 11 8.52 -0.52 -4.55
N PHE A 12 8.52 -0.71 -3.23
CA PHE A 12 9.70 -1.03 -2.42
C PHE A 12 9.84 -2.54 -2.17
N GLY A 13 9.20 -3.36 -3.01
CA GLY A 13 9.25 -4.82 -2.93
C GLY A 13 8.08 -5.45 -2.18
N ASN A 14 8.23 -6.73 -1.87
CA ASN A 14 7.21 -7.50 -1.16
C ASN A 14 7.17 -7.10 0.31
N MET A 15 6.05 -6.52 0.73
CA MET A 15 5.74 -6.23 2.12
C MET A 15 5.04 -7.42 2.75
N HIS A 16 5.52 -7.84 3.92
CA HIS A 16 4.98 -8.91 4.73
C HIS A 16 4.44 -8.30 6.03
N ILE A 17 3.12 -8.24 6.16
CA ILE A 17 2.42 -7.60 7.26
C ILE A 17 1.91 -8.70 8.21
N LYS A 18 2.06 -8.49 9.52
CA LYS A 18 1.48 -9.31 10.58
C LYS A 18 0.57 -8.43 11.44
N ILE A 19 -0.71 -8.79 11.51
CA ILE A 19 -1.71 -8.11 12.34
C ILE A 19 -1.96 -9.00 13.55
N VAL A 20 -1.56 -8.52 14.72
CA VAL A 20 -1.77 -9.20 15.99
C VAL A 20 -3.16 -8.86 16.51
N VAL A 21 -3.86 -9.89 16.97
CA VAL A 21 -5.23 -9.78 17.46
C VAL A 21 -5.37 -10.48 18.81
N ASP A 22 -6.29 -9.96 19.62
CA ASP A 22 -6.84 -10.71 20.74
C ASP A 22 -7.92 -11.67 20.22
N PRO A 23 -7.76 -13.00 20.36
CA PRO A 23 -8.76 -13.95 19.88
C PRO A 23 -10.09 -13.90 20.64
N VAL A 24 -10.10 -13.37 21.88
CA VAL A 24 -11.30 -13.29 22.72
C VAL A 24 -12.06 -12.01 22.43
N THR A 25 -11.40 -10.85 22.57
CA THR A 25 -12.06 -9.55 22.29
C THR A 25 -12.19 -9.25 20.79
N GLN A 26 -11.51 -10.05 19.95
CA GLN A 26 -11.38 -9.86 18.50
C GLN A 26 -10.78 -8.52 18.09
N ARG A 27 -10.13 -7.80 19.00
CA ARG A 27 -9.52 -6.50 18.71
C ARG A 27 -8.11 -6.65 18.16
N GLU A 28 -7.77 -5.78 17.22
CA GLU A 28 -6.43 -5.64 16.71
C GLU A 28 -5.57 -4.89 17.74
N LEU A 29 -4.39 -5.43 18.02
CA LEU A 29 -3.49 -4.94 19.07
C LEU A 29 -2.25 -4.27 18.48
N GLU A 30 -1.63 -4.90 17.48
CA GLU A 30 -0.37 -4.46 16.91
C GLU A 30 -0.30 -4.81 15.42
N VAL A 31 0.45 -4.02 14.67
CA VAL A 31 0.77 -4.27 13.26
C VAL A 31 2.27 -4.20 13.10
N PHE A 32 2.84 -5.26 12.53
CA PHE A 32 4.24 -5.34 12.16
C PHE A 32 4.34 -5.51 10.65
N ALA A 33 5.35 -4.94 10.04
CA ALA A 33 5.63 -5.17 8.63
C ALA A 33 7.12 -5.21 8.35
N GLN A 34 7.50 -5.99 7.34
CA GLN A 34 8.86 -6.08 6.83
C GLN A 34 8.85 -6.07 5.31
N LEU A 35 9.87 -5.46 4.70
CA LEU A 35 10.09 -5.52 3.26
C LEU A 35 11.13 -6.59 2.96
N GLY A 36 10.85 -7.47 2.00
CA GLY A 36 11.82 -8.52 1.63
C GLY A 36 13.07 -7.99 0.92
N LYS A 37 12.95 -6.89 0.16
CA LYS A 37 14.06 -6.26 -0.62
C LYS A 37 13.87 -4.75 -0.74
N GLY A 38 13.59 -4.06 0.38
CA GLY A 38 13.20 -2.64 0.38
C GLY A 38 14.33 -1.62 0.52
N GLY A 39 15.54 -2.04 0.88
CA GLY A 39 16.61 -1.12 1.28
C GLY A 39 16.42 -0.57 2.69
N GLU A 40 17.43 0.14 3.22
CA GLU A 40 17.45 0.56 4.63
C GLU A 40 16.42 1.65 4.95
N ILE A 41 16.33 2.69 4.11
CA ILE A 41 15.43 3.82 4.35
C ILE A 41 13.95 3.36 4.34
N PRO A 42 13.43 2.67 3.30
CA PRO A 42 12.04 2.22 3.30
C PRO A 42 11.72 1.23 4.43
N CYS A 43 12.69 0.42 4.85
CA CYS A 43 12.52 -0.46 6.02
C CYS A 43 12.44 0.34 7.33
N SER A 44 13.28 1.36 7.50
CA SER A 44 13.28 2.22 8.71
C SER A 44 11.98 3.02 8.82
N ASP A 45 11.53 3.62 7.72
CA ASP A 45 10.25 4.35 7.67
C ASP A 45 9.08 3.40 7.99
N LEU A 46 9.09 2.20 7.40
CA LEU A 46 8.06 1.19 7.65
C LEU A 46 8.02 0.76 9.12
N GLU A 47 9.19 0.56 9.74
CA GLU A 47 9.27 0.23 11.17
C GLU A 47 8.69 1.36 12.01
N GLY A 48 9.07 2.61 11.74
CA GLY A 48 8.53 3.79 12.42
C GLY A 48 7.00 3.86 12.33
N MET A 49 6.44 3.68 11.13
CA MET A 49 4.99 3.63 10.91
C MET A 49 4.32 2.51 11.71
N CYS A 50 4.87 1.29 11.67
CA CYS A 50 4.32 0.14 12.39
C CYS A 50 4.32 0.34 13.91
N ARG A 51 5.36 0.99 14.46
CA ARG A 51 5.44 1.30 15.90
C ARG A 51 4.37 2.29 16.34
N LEU A 52 4.14 3.34 15.54
CA LEU A 52 3.10 4.35 15.81
C LEU A 52 1.70 3.74 15.71
N ILE A 53 1.45 2.97 14.67
CA ILE A 53 0.18 2.25 14.46
C ILE A 53 -0.09 1.28 15.61
N SER A 54 0.90 0.49 16.00
CA SER A 54 0.76 -0.45 17.12
C SER A 54 0.52 0.27 18.45
N LEU A 55 1.18 1.41 18.68
CA LEU A 55 0.91 2.22 19.87
C LEU A 55 -0.54 2.73 19.88
N TYR A 56 -1.02 3.23 18.75
CA TYR A 56 -2.38 3.74 18.61
C TYR A 56 -3.44 2.65 18.85
N LEU A 57 -3.24 1.44 18.32
CA LEU A 57 -4.13 0.30 18.56
C LEU A 57 -4.15 -0.13 20.04
N ARG A 58 -2.99 -0.13 20.71
CA ARG A 58 -2.88 -0.46 22.14
C ARG A 58 -3.64 0.52 23.05
N VAL A 59 -3.82 1.77 22.63
CA VAL A 59 -4.63 2.77 23.36
C VAL A 59 -6.09 2.82 22.89
N ASN A 60 -6.58 1.71 22.33
CA ASN A 60 -7.95 1.54 21.85
C ASN A 60 -8.32 2.34 20.58
N GLY A 61 -7.32 2.73 19.79
CA GLY A 61 -7.54 3.30 18.46
C GLY A 61 -8.21 2.33 17.49
N SER A 62 -8.89 2.86 16.47
CA SER A 62 -9.57 2.06 15.44
C SER A 62 -8.67 1.78 14.24
N MET A 63 -8.80 0.58 13.67
CA MET A 63 -8.14 0.24 12.41
C MET A 63 -8.67 1.09 11.24
N ASP A 64 -9.92 1.54 11.30
CA ASP A 64 -10.52 2.41 10.28
C ASP A 64 -9.90 3.81 10.26
N ASP A 65 -9.54 4.33 11.44
CA ASP A 65 -8.86 5.62 11.55
C ASP A 65 -7.49 5.55 10.88
N ILE A 66 -6.73 4.48 11.13
CA ILE A 66 -5.44 4.23 10.46
C ILE A 66 -5.62 4.17 8.93
N LEU A 67 -6.63 3.42 8.45
CA LEU A 67 -6.91 3.32 7.01
C LEU A 67 -7.17 4.69 6.38
N SER A 68 -7.98 5.53 7.04
CA SER A 68 -8.31 6.87 6.55
C SER A 68 -7.09 7.78 6.41
N GLN A 69 -6.06 7.58 7.25
CA GLN A 69 -4.83 8.37 7.22
C GLN A 69 -3.83 7.85 6.18
N LEU A 70 -3.76 6.54 5.96
CA LEU A 70 -2.74 5.94 5.09
C LEU A 70 -3.19 5.81 3.63
N GLU A 71 -4.49 5.59 3.39
CA GLU A 71 -5.01 5.40 2.04
C GLU A 71 -4.82 6.67 1.19
N GLY A 72 -4.28 6.51 -0.01
CA GLY A 72 -4.08 7.62 -0.95
C GLY A 72 -2.79 8.42 -0.73
N ILE A 73 -2.00 8.15 0.31
CA ILE A 73 -0.64 8.68 0.41
C ILE A 73 0.19 8.02 -0.70
N GLY A 74 0.53 8.76 -1.75
CA GLY A 74 1.26 8.24 -2.90
C GLY A 74 2.64 8.84 -3.09
N SER A 75 3.49 8.13 -3.82
CA SER A 75 4.74 8.65 -4.38
C SER A 75 4.68 8.66 -5.91
N SER A 76 5.73 9.15 -6.56
CA SER A 76 5.89 9.04 -8.02
C SER A 76 6.06 7.60 -8.51
N LEU A 77 6.38 6.67 -7.61
CA LEU A 77 6.48 5.25 -7.91
C LEU A 77 5.11 4.59 -7.82
N SER A 78 4.85 3.57 -8.64
CA SER A 78 3.62 2.80 -8.53
C SER A 78 3.73 1.43 -9.19
N VAL A 79 3.21 0.42 -8.50
CA VAL A 79 3.14 -0.96 -8.99
C VAL A 79 1.66 -1.35 -9.14
N PRO A 80 1.23 -1.82 -10.33
CA PRO A 80 -0.09 -2.38 -10.49
C PRO A 80 -0.19 -3.72 -9.76
N THR A 81 -1.20 -3.89 -8.94
CA THR A 81 -1.50 -5.15 -8.24
C THR A 81 -2.94 -5.58 -8.54
N LYS A 82 -3.30 -6.81 -8.15
CA LYS A 82 -4.67 -7.30 -8.25
C LYS A 82 -5.67 -6.45 -7.46
N ASP A 83 -5.19 -5.80 -6.41
CA ASP A 83 -5.97 -5.00 -5.47
C ASP A 83 -5.98 -3.50 -5.84
N GLY A 84 -5.52 -3.16 -7.05
CA GLY A 84 -5.34 -1.79 -7.52
C GLY A 84 -3.88 -1.37 -7.59
N ARG A 85 -3.65 -0.10 -7.91
CA ARG A 85 -2.30 0.47 -7.96
C ARG A 85 -1.86 0.81 -6.55
N ILE A 86 -0.63 0.43 -6.20
CA ILE A 86 0.00 0.81 -4.94
C ILE A 86 1.15 1.74 -5.24
N SER A 87 1.18 2.86 -4.54
CA SER A 87 2.06 3.98 -4.86
C SER A 87 3.07 4.33 -3.77
N SER A 88 2.97 3.73 -2.58
CA SER A 88 3.88 4.00 -1.46
C SER A 88 3.84 2.88 -0.41
N LEU A 89 4.67 3.01 0.65
CA LEU A 89 4.59 2.17 1.85
C LEU A 89 3.27 2.33 2.62
N PRO A 90 2.81 3.54 3.00
CA PRO A 90 1.55 3.71 3.72
C PRO A 90 0.35 3.21 2.91
N ASP A 91 0.30 3.48 1.61
CA ASP A 91 -0.75 2.97 0.72
C ASP A 91 -0.71 1.42 0.65
N GLY A 92 0.48 0.83 0.56
CA GLY A 92 0.65 -0.62 0.63
C GLY A 92 0.13 -1.21 1.96
N LEU A 93 0.44 -0.57 3.09
CA LEU A 93 -0.05 -0.99 4.39
C LEU A 93 -1.58 -0.86 4.48
N ALA A 94 -2.15 0.23 3.95
CA ALA A 94 -3.59 0.45 3.88
C ALA A 94 -4.29 -0.66 3.09
N LYS A 95 -3.79 -1.00 1.89
CA LYS A 95 -4.36 -2.09 1.08
C LYS A 95 -4.28 -3.46 1.78
N ALA A 96 -3.17 -3.74 2.48
CA ALA A 96 -3.03 -4.96 3.26
C ALA A 96 -4.04 -5.05 4.42
N ILE A 97 -4.21 -3.94 5.16
CA ILE A 97 -5.17 -3.84 6.26
C ILE A 97 -6.61 -3.96 5.75
N GLN A 98 -6.96 -3.29 4.65
CA GLN A 98 -8.29 -3.40 4.03
C GLN A 98 -8.60 -4.85 3.63
N LYS A 99 -7.63 -5.56 3.05
CA LYS A 99 -7.78 -6.99 2.72
C LYS A 99 -8.05 -7.83 3.96
N TYR A 100 -7.32 -7.58 5.05
CA TYR A 100 -7.58 -8.25 6.33
C TYR A 100 -8.98 -7.94 6.88
N GLN A 101 -9.39 -6.68 6.95
CA GLN A 101 -10.70 -6.29 7.48
C GLN A 101 -11.83 -6.93 6.67
N ARG A 102 -11.71 -6.92 5.33
CA ARG A 102 -12.68 -7.57 4.45
C ARG A 102 -12.75 -9.07 4.69
N ALA A 103 -11.61 -9.72 4.86
CA ALA A 103 -11.54 -11.14 5.19
C ALA A 103 -12.24 -11.45 6.52
N LYS A 104 -11.99 -10.63 7.53
CA LYS A 104 -12.59 -10.77 8.87
C LYS A 104 -14.09 -10.53 8.83
N ALA A 105 -14.56 -9.57 8.04
CA ALA A 105 -15.99 -9.29 7.87
C ALA A 105 -16.73 -10.45 7.18
N ILE A 106 -16.10 -11.12 6.20
CA ILE A 106 -16.72 -12.21 5.44
C ILE A 106 -16.69 -13.54 6.21
N ALA A 107 -15.54 -13.90 6.75
CA ALA A 107 -15.31 -15.24 7.31
C ALA A 107 -15.25 -15.28 8.84
N GLY A 108 -15.19 -14.12 9.51
CA GLY A 108 -14.91 -14.04 10.95
C GLY A 108 -13.42 -14.24 11.27
N LEU A 109 -13.06 -14.00 12.53
CA LEU A 109 -11.67 -14.05 12.97
C LEU A 109 -11.13 -15.47 13.13
N GLU A 110 -11.93 -16.39 13.67
CA GLU A 110 -11.47 -17.75 13.97
C GLU A 110 -11.04 -18.52 12.70
N PRO A 111 -11.79 -18.52 11.59
CA PRO A 111 -11.35 -19.18 10.37
C PRO A 111 -10.07 -18.57 9.77
N LEU A 112 -9.84 -17.26 9.96
CA LEU A 112 -8.60 -16.60 9.55
C LEU A 112 -7.40 -17.07 10.37
N LEU A 113 -7.56 -17.15 11.69
CA LEU A 113 -6.50 -17.62 12.60
C LEU A 113 -6.15 -19.09 12.36
N LEU A 114 -7.13 -19.91 11.99
CA LEU A 114 -6.92 -21.32 11.64
C LEU A 114 -6.39 -21.54 10.22
N GLY A 115 -6.19 -20.48 9.42
CA GLY A 115 -5.72 -20.58 8.04
C GLY A 115 -6.73 -21.24 7.09
N LYS A 116 -8.01 -21.28 7.44
CA LYS A 116 -9.09 -21.84 6.60
C LYS A 116 -9.51 -20.90 5.48
N VAL A 117 -9.01 -19.67 5.50
CA VAL A 117 -9.32 -18.62 4.53
C VAL A 117 -8.04 -18.19 3.84
N ASP A 118 -8.03 -18.27 2.52
CA ASP A 118 -6.94 -17.74 1.72
C ASP A 118 -7.16 -16.26 1.41
N LEU A 119 -6.38 -15.39 2.07
CA LEU A 119 -6.39 -13.94 1.86
C LEU A 119 -6.04 -13.54 0.41
N SER A 120 -5.35 -14.39 -0.35
CA SER A 120 -5.01 -14.12 -1.74
C SER A 120 -6.23 -14.17 -2.67
N SER A 121 -7.28 -14.90 -2.28
CA SER A 121 -8.53 -15.05 -3.04
C SER A 121 -9.52 -13.90 -2.81
N ILE A 122 -9.30 -13.09 -1.77
CA ILE A 122 -10.20 -11.99 -1.40
C ILE A 122 -9.90 -10.80 -2.30
N SER A 123 -10.75 -10.60 -3.30
CA SER A 123 -10.64 -9.45 -4.19
C SER A 123 -11.10 -8.18 -3.49
N MET A 124 -10.27 -7.15 -3.58
CA MET A 124 -10.65 -5.77 -3.28
C MET A 124 -11.55 -5.29 -4.42
N GLY A 125 -12.81 -5.72 -4.42
CA GLY A 125 -13.79 -5.29 -5.40
C GLY A 125 -13.79 -3.77 -5.52
N THR A 126 -13.67 -3.28 -6.76
CA THR A 126 -13.60 -1.85 -7.09
C THR A 126 -14.81 -1.15 -6.49
N LYS A 127 -14.61 -0.24 -5.52
CA LYS A 127 -15.72 0.64 -5.11
C LYS A 127 -16.12 1.48 -6.31
N MET A 128 -17.38 1.33 -6.72
CA MET A 128 -18.08 2.22 -7.63
C MET A 128 -18.08 3.65 -7.06
N SER A 129 -17.44 4.57 -7.79
CA SER A 129 -17.76 5.99 -7.99
C SER A 129 -18.38 6.82 -6.86
N GLN A 130 -17.68 7.92 -6.51
CA GLN A 130 -18.26 9.24 -6.80
C GLN A 130 -17.21 10.25 -7.29
N SER A 131 -17.31 10.52 -8.60
CA SER A 131 -17.06 11.76 -9.31
C SER A 131 -15.69 12.46 -9.19
N LEU A 132 -14.93 12.44 -10.29
CA LEU A 132 -14.38 13.65 -10.92
C LEU A 132 -14.01 13.34 -12.40
N LYS A 133 -14.94 13.76 -13.27
CA LYS A 133 -14.85 14.14 -14.69
C LYS A 133 -13.91 13.37 -15.64
N GLN A 134 -14.58 12.76 -16.62
CA GLN A 134 -14.06 12.09 -17.82
C GLN A 134 -13.54 13.11 -18.86
N HIS A 135 -12.44 12.78 -19.54
CA HIS A 135 -12.16 13.20 -20.91
C HIS A 135 -12.11 11.95 -21.82
N PRO A 136 -12.54 12.03 -23.09
CA PRO A 136 -12.85 10.86 -23.92
C PRO A 136 -11.59 10.18 -24.51
N PRO A 137 -11.71 8.94 -25.01
CA PRO A 137 -10.58 8.13 -25.46
C PRO A 137 -10.19 8.47 -26.89
N SER A 138 -8.91 8.72 -27.13
CA SER A 138 -8.30 8.75 -28.46
C SER A 138 -7.45 7.50 -28.66
N ASP A 139 -8.03 6.59 -29.43
CA ASP A 139 -7.48 5.65 -30.41
C ASP A 139 -5.94 5.48 -30.55
N GLY A 140 -5.53 4.21 -30.66
CA GLY A 140 -4.41 3.75 -31.49
C GLY A 140 -2.96 4.00 -31.04
N GLY A 141 -2.26 2.93 -30.64
CA GLY A 141 -0.84 2.78 -30.91
C GLY A 141 0.04 2.47 -29.70
N LEU A 142 0.56 1.24 -29.66
CA LEU A 142 1.68 0.82 -28.80
C LEU A 142 2.88 1.76 -28.98
N ASN A 143 3.15 2.67 -28.04
CA ASN A 143 4.48 3.27 -27.89
C ASN A 143 4.69 3.90 -26.50
N LYS A 144 5.62 3.30 -25.75
CA LYS A 144 6.54 3.91 -24.77
C LYS A 144 5.94 4.98 -23.84
N PHE A 145 5.55 4.56 -22.63
CA PHE A 145 5.34 5.46 -21.49
C PHE A 145 6.66 6.19 -21.14
N LYS A 146 6.90 7.37 -21.75
CA LYS A 146 7.92 8.31 -21.30
C LYS A 146 7.43 8.95 -20.01
N VAL A 147 8.08 8.62 -18.89
CA VAL A 147 7.89 9.35 -17.63
C VAL A 147 8.30 10.81 -17.86
N LYS A 148 7.34 11.73 -17.70
CA LYS A 148 7.57 13.17 -17.83
C LYS A 148 7.96 13.76 -16.49
N CYS A 149 8.67 14.89 -16.51
CA CYS A 149 9.04 15.64 -15.33
C CYS A 149 7.77 16.06 -14.55
N PRO A 150 7.68 15.78 -13.24
CA PRO A 150 6.49 16.09 -12.45
C PRO A 150 6.32 17.60 -12.20
N GLU A 151 7.38 18.39 -12.30
CA GLU A 151 7.31 19.84 -12.03
C GLU A 151 6.89 20.66 -13.26
N CYS A 152 7.41 20.31 -14.44
CA CYS A 152 7.19 21.13 -15.65
C CYS A 152 6.62 20.35 -16.85
N GLY A 153 6.42 19.03 -16.72
CA GLY A 153 5.99 18.19 -17.85
C GLY A 153 7.04 18.00 -18.94
N GLY A 154 8.28 18.48 -18.72
CA GLY A 154 9.41 18.29 -19.61
C GLY A 154 9.85 16.84 -19.72
N ASN A 155 10.80 16.56 -20.63
CA ASN A 155 11.38 15.23 -20.74
C ASN A 155 12.38 14.98 -19.60
N LEU A 156 12.38 13.76 -19.08
CA LEU A 156 13.42 13.28 -18.18
C LEU A 156 14.48 12.52 -18.98
N VAL A 157 15.74 12.73 -18.61
CA VAL A 157 16.91 12.01 -19.10
C VAL A 157 17.49 11.23 -17.95
N PHE A 158 17.81 9.94 -18.17
CA PHE A 158 18.41 9.10 -17.15
C PHE A 158 19.93 9.11 -17.31
N GLU A 159 20.63 9.75 -16.38
CA GLU A 159 22.08 9.95 -16.38
C GLU A 159 22.61 9.88 -14.95
N GLU A 160 23.80 9.29 -14.78
CA GLU A 160 24.44 9.15 -13.46
C GLU A 160 23.56 8.45 -12.41
N SER A 161 22.73 7.50 -12.85
CA SER A 161 21.74 6.80 -12.01
C SER A 161 20.61 7.68 -11.46
N CYS A 162 20.43 8.89 -11.99
CA CYS A 162 19.35 9.80 -11.64
C CYS A 162 18.47 10.11 -12.86
N ALA A 163 17.17 10.35 -12.65
CA ALA A 163 16.29 10.94 -13.65
C ALA A 163 16.32 12.47 -13.52
N LYS A 164 16.87 13.16 -14.53
CA LYS A 164 17.08 14.62 -14.54
C LYS A 164 16.21 15.31 -15.59
N CYS A 165 15.67 16.48 -15.25
CA CYS A 165 14.98 17.37 -16.19
C CYS A 165 15.81 18.63 -16.43
N HIS A 166 16.32 18.79 -17.64
CA HIS A 166 17.08 19.98 -18.02
C HIS A 166 16.21 21.24 -18.22
N SER A 167 14.88 21.10 -18.22
CA SER A 167 13.96 22.23 -18.41
C SER A 167 13.68 23.00 -17.12
N CYS A 168 13.62 22.33 -15.96
CA CYS A 168 13.34 22.99 -14.67
C CYS A 168 14.35 22.68 -13.55
N GLY A 169 15.31 21.78 -13.79
CA GLY A 169 16.30 21.38 -12.80
C GLY A 169 15.88 20.24 -11.87
N TYR A 170 14.67 19.69 -12.02
CA TYR A 170 14.21 18.52 -11.26
C TYR A 170 15.19 17.34 -11.42
N SER A 171 15.60 16.72 -10.31
CA SER A 171 16.41 15.50 -10.31
C SER A 171 15.97 14.54 -9.20
N VAL A 172 15.84 13.25 -9.54
CA VAL A 172 15.59 12.18 -8.56
C VAL A 172 16.56 11.02 -8.78
N CYS A 173 17.18 10.59 -7.69
CA CYS A 173 18.06 9.43 -7.56
C CYS A 173 17.50 8.60 -6.38
#